data_AF-A0A2V0PDN7-F1
#
_entry.id   AF-A0A2V0PDN7-F1
#
_cell.length_a   1.000
_cell.length_b   1.000
_cell.length_c   1.000
_cell.angle_alpha   90.00
_cell.angle_beta   90.00
_cell.angle_gamma   90.00
#
_symmetry.space_group_name_H-M   'P 1'
#
loop_
_entity.id
_entity.type
_entity.pdbx_description
1 polymer ?
#
loop_
_entity_poly.entity_id
_entity_poly.type
_entity_poly.pdbx_seq_one_letter_code
_entity_poly.pdbx_strand_id
1 'polypeptide(L)'
;MASAPAAPGAGAGPSAAALVSRLGLSPHPEGGFYKETFRDAARTADGSAGGRAASTAILYLLPAGAKSRLHRLDASEAWHAYMGFEFSAFEMGEAGALLKEFPQAAEWIMRLMAD
;
A
#
# COMPACT_ATOMS: atom_id res chain seq x y z
N MET A 1 -29.68 1.57 9.31
CA MET A 1 -28.47 1.06 8.63
C MET A 1 -28.06 -0.21 9.35
N ALA A 2 -28.21 -1.37 8.70
CA ALA A 2 -27.89 -2.66 9.29
C ALA A 2 -26.40 -2.95 9.14
N SER A 3 -25.73 -3.26 10.25
CA SER A 3 -24.37 -3.78 10.27
C SER A 3 -24.33 -5.09 9.47
N ALA A 4 -23.37 -5.23 8.55
CA ALA A 4 -23.15 -6.49 7.86
C ALA A 4 -22.78 -7.59 8.87
N PRO A 5 -23.24 -8.84 8.70
CA PRO A 5 -22.89 -9.92 9.61
C PRO A 5 -21.41 -10.28 9.44
N ALA A 6 -20.71 -10.45 10.55
CA ALA A 6 -19.35 -10.99 10.56
C ALA A 6 -19.37 -12.39 9.91
N ALA A 7 -18.50 -12.61 8.93
CA ALA A 7 -18.37 -13.91 8.28
C ALA A 7 -18.03 -15.00 9.31
N PRO A 8 -18.75 -16.14 9.31
CA PRO A 8 -18.53 -17.18 10.31
C PRO A 8 -17.28 -18.00 9.98
N GLY A 9 -16.37 -18.12 10.95
CA GLY A 9 -15.40 -19.23 11.03
C GLY A 9 -14.04 -19.01 10.36
N ALA A 10 -13.27 -18.00 10.77
CA ALA A 10 -11.82 -18.03 10.57
C ALA A 10 -11.15 -18.35 11.92
N GLY A 11 -10.58 -19.55 12.07
CA GLY A 11 -9.51 -19.71 13.04
C GLY A 11 -8.47 -18.61 12.81
N ALA A 12 -7.91 -18.03 13.88
CA ALA A 12 -7.01 -16.89 13.77
C ALA A 12 -5.96 -17.17 12.68
N GLY A 13 -6.05 -16.42 11.57
CA GLY A 13 -5.08 -16.52 10.49
C GLY A 13 -3.67 -16.31 11.03
N PRO A 14 -2.62 -16.66 10.25
CA PRO A 14 -1.25 -16.47 10.71
C PRO A 14 -1.04 -15.01 11.16
N SER A 15 -0.36 -14.82 12.28
CA SER A 15 -0.06 -13.48 12.78
C SER A 15 0.80 -12.72 11.76
N ALA A 16 0.76 -11.38 11.81
CA ALA A 16 1.62 -10.55 10.98
C ALA A 16 3.12 -10.94 11.12
N ALA A 17 3.58 -11.20 12.34
CA ALA A 17 4.95 -11.64 12.60
C ALA A 17 5.26 -13.01 11.95
N ALA A 18 4.32 -13.95 11.99
CA ALA A 18 4.48 -15.26 11.34
C ALA A 18 4.56 -15.11 9.82
N LEU A 19 3.77 -14.21 9.22
CA LEU A 19 3.81 -13.93 7.79
C LEU A 19 5.11 -13.24 7.37
N VAL A 20 5.56 -12.22 8.12
CA VAL A 20 6.83 -11.52 7.88
C VAL A 20 7.98 -12.52 7.85
N SER A 21 8.05 -13.40 8.86
CA SER A 21 9.08 -14.44 8.94
C SER A 21 8.97 -15.44 7.78
N ARG A 22 7.77 -16.00 7.53
CA ARG A 22 7.54 -17.01 6.49
C ARG A 22 7.85 -16.50 5.08
N LEU A 23 7.51 -15.26 4.79
CA LEU A 23 7.67 -14.66 3.45
C LEU A 23 9.02 -13.95 3.29
N GLY A 24 9.76 -13.77 4.39
CA GLY A 24 11.04 -13.06 4.43
C GLY A 24 10.88 -11.57 4.11
N LEU A 25 9.86 -10.93 4.68
CA LEU A 25 9.60 -9.50 4.46
C LEU A 25 10.54 -8.64 5.31
N SER A 26 10.89 -7.47 4.78
CA SER A 26 11.69 -6.45 5.48
C SER A 26 10.85 -5.20 5.75
N PRO A 27 11.18 -4.37 6.75
CA PRO A 27 10.48 -3.10 6.97
C PRO A 27 10.51 -2.22 5.72
N HIS A 28 9.36 -1.64 5.34
CA HIS A 28 9.27 -0.69 4.24
C HIS A 28 9.51 0.75 4.75
N PRO A 29 10.21 1.64 4.02
CA PRO A 29 10.45 3.03 4.44
C PRO A 29 9.18 3.83 4.76
N GLU A 30 8.08 3.48 4.10
CA GLU A 30 6.79 4.16 4.27
C GLU A 30 5.94 3.53 5.39
N GLY A 31 6.39 2.43 6.00
CA GLY A 31 5.64 1.68 7.00
C GLY A 31 5.14 0.34 6.47
N GLY A 32 4.85 -0.58 7.40
CA GLY A 32 4.58 -1.97 7.06
C GLY A 32 5.84 -2.75 6.69
N PHE A 33 5.65 -3.86 6.01
CA PHE A 33 6.71 -4.77 5.57
C PHE A 33 6.54 -5.09 4.09
N TYR A 34 7.65 -5.27 3.37
CA TYR A 34 7.62 -5.60 1.96
C TYR A 34 8.72 -6.57 1.55
N LYS A 35 8.57 -7.12 0.35
CA LYS A 35 9.64 -7.83 -0.37
C LYS A 35 9.37 -7.73 -1.86
N GLU A 36 10.37 -7.33 -2.63
CA GLU A 36 10.33 -7.45 -4.08
C GLU A 36 10.38 -8.92 -4.49
N THR A 37 9.42 -9.35 -5.30
CA THR A 37 9.28 -10.73 -5.78
C THR A 37 9.50 -10.85 -7.28
N PHE A 38 9.44 -9.73 -8.01
CA PHE A 38 9.65 -9.67 -9.44
C PHE A 38 10.23 -8.34 -9.86
N ARG A 39 11.16 -8.38 -10.81
CA ARG A 39 11.70 -7.23 -11.52
C ARG A 39 11.89 -7.61 -12.98
N ASP A 40 11.28 -6.82 -13.86
CA ASP A 40 11.35 -7.07 -15.29
C ASP A 40 12.78 -6.89 -15.82
N ALA A 41 13.18 -7.78 -16.73
CA ALA A 41 14.44 -7.64 -17.46
C ALA A 41 14.33 -6.59 -18.57
N ALA A 42 13.12 -6.40 -19.12
CA ALA A 42 12.83 -5.32 -20.04
C ALA A 42 12.91 -3.97 -19.30
N ARG A 43 13.36 -2.94 -20.02
CA ARG A 43 13.54 -1.60 -19.47
C ARG A 43 12.73 -0.57 -20.22
N THR A 44 12.32 0.48 -19.51
CA THR A 44 11.65 1.64 -20.10
C THR A 44 12.59 2.35 -21.08
N ALA A 45 12.01 2.89 -22.15
CA ALA A 45 12.71 3.75 -23.11
C ALA A 45 12.57 5.24 -22.75
N ASP A 46 12.38 5.56 -21.47
CA ASP A 46 11.98 6.89 -20.97
C ASP A 46 13.12 7.94 -20.96
N GLY A 47 14.20 7.70 -21.71
CA GLY A 47 15.31 8.63 -21.87
C GLY A 47 16.28 8.68 -20.69
N SER A 48 16.04 7.95 -19.61
CA SER A 48 17.02 7.77 -18.53
C SER A 48 18.17 6.86 -18.99
N ALA A 49 19.41 7.21 -18.62
CA ALA A 49 20.58 6.40 -18.98
C ALA A 49 20.44 4.98 -18.39
N GLY A 50 20.15 4.01 -19.25
CA GLY A 50 19.93 2.63 -18.88
C GLY A 50 18.50 2.26 -18.46
N GLY A 51 17.51 3.17 -18.47
CA GLY A 51 16.09 2.88 -18.19
C GLY A 51 15.79 2.37 -16.77
N ARG A 52 14.52 2.39 -16.35
CA ARG A 52 14.04 1.59 -15.19
C ARG A 52 13.44 0.27 -15.67
N ALA A 53 13.27 -0.71 -14.78
CA ALA A 53 12.56 -1.94 -15.12
C ALA A 53 11.14 -1.61 -15.61
N ALA A 54 10.66 -2.30 -16.65
CA ALA A 54 9.34 -2.05 -17.24
C ALA A 54 8.21 -2.31 -16.24
N SER A 55 8.41 -3.26 -15.31
CA SER A 55 7.53 -3.50 -14.18
C SER A 55 8.28 -4.13 -13.00
N THR A 56 7.70 -4.00 -11.81
CA THR A 56 8.14 -4.67 -10.57
C THR A 56 6.91 -5.16 -9.82
N ALA A 57 7.06 -6.21 -9.02
CA ALA A 57 6.02 -6.64 -8.10
C ALA A 57 6.61 -6.86 -6.70
N ILE A 58 5.83 -6.51 -5.69
CA ILE A 58 6.17 -6.71 -4.29
C ILE A 58 5.07 -7.50 -3.59
N LEU A 59 5.45 -8.19 -2.52
CA LEU A 59 4.51 -8.50 -1.45
C LEU A 59 4.56 -7.34 -0.45
N TYR A 60 3.40 -6.88 -0.01
CA TYR A 60 3.26 -5.83 1.01
C TYR A 60 2.33 -6.32 2.13
N LEU A 61 2.72 -6.06 3.38
CA LEU A 61 1.96 -6.42 4.57
C LEU A 61 1.91 -5.23 5.52
N LEU A 62 0.70 -4.80 5.86
CA LEU A 62 0.45 -3.75 6.83
C LEU A 62 -0.21 -4.34 8.09
N PRO A 63 0.51 -4.45 9.22
CA PRO A 63 -0.08 -4.93 10.47
C PRO A 63 -1.16 -3.98 11.01
N ALA A 64 -2.10 -4.50 11.79
CA ALA A 64 -3.09 -3.67 12.48
C ALA A 64 -2.42 -2.57 13.31
N GLY A 65 -2.94 -1.34 13.19
CA GLY A 65 -2.40 -0.15 13.87
C GLY A 65 -1.19 0.50 13.20
N ALA A 66 -0.58 -0.14 12.18
CA ALA A 66 0.43 0.49 11.35
C ALA A 66 -0.22 1.35 10.25
N LYS A 67 0.53 2.33 9.74
CA LYS A 67 0.15 3.17 8.60
C LYS A 67 1.21 3.07 7.52
N SER A 68 0.79 3.09 6.26
CA SER A 68 1.66 3.46 5.15
C SER A 68 1.62 4.98 5.01
N ARG A 69 2.79 5.62 4.91
CA ARG A 69 2.89 7.07 4.72
C ARG A 69 2.41 7.43 3.32
N LEU A 70 1.72 8.56 3.21
CA LEU A 70 1.29 9.11 1.93
C LEU A 70 2.51 9.36 1.04
N HIS A 71 2.45 8.87 -0.20
CA HIS A 71 3.48 9.03 -1.21
C HIS A 71 2.83 9.05 -2.60
N ARG A 72 3.63 9.34 -3.62
CA ARG A 72 3.19 9.38 -5.01
C ARG A 72 4.24 8.75 -5.92
N LEU A 73 3.76 8.00 -6.90
CA LEU A 73 4.56 7.40 -7.95
C LEU A 73 4.35 8.16 -9.28
N ASP A 74 5.34 8.06 -10.16
CA ASP A 74 5.28 8.53 -11.55
C ASP A 74 4.71 7.48 -12.51
N ALA A 75 4.21 6.37 -11.96
CA ALA A 75 3.62 5.25 -12.66
C ALA A 75 2.36 4.76 -11.94
N SER A 76 1.47 4.12 -12.70
CA SER A 76 0.32 3.42 -12.11
C SER A 76 0.79 2.24 -11.25
N GLU A 77 0.11 2.04 -10.13
CA GLU A 77 0.32 0.90 -9.24
C GLU A 77 -0.94 0.04 -9.19
N ALA A 78 -0.77 -1.27 -9.29
CA ALA A 78 -1.86 -2.23 -9.23
C ALA A 78 -1.76 -3.04 -7.93
N TRP A 79 -2.90 -3.19 -7.23
CA TRP A 79 -2.98 -3.85 -5.93
C TRP A 79 -3.84 -5.10 -6.02
N HIS A 80 -3.31 -6.23 -5.53
CA HIS A 80 -4.03 -7.51 -5.43
C HIS A 80 -4.22 -7.88 -3.96
N ALA A 81 -5.47 -8.02 -3.53
CA ALA A 81 -5.79 -8.47 -2.18
C ALA A 81 -5.56 -9.98 -2.04
N TYR A 82 -4.75 -10.40 -1.06
CA TYR A 82 -4.47 -11.83 -0.81
C TYR A 82 -4.97 -12.31 0.56
N MET A 83 -4.90 -11.48 1.60
CA MET A 83 -5.46 -11.79 2.92
C MET A 83 -5.63 -10.54 3.78
N GLY A 84 -6.35 -10.69 4.90
CA GLY A 84 -6.55 -9.61 5.87
C GLY A 84 -7.85 -8.89 5.60
N PHE A 85 -7.79 -7.77 4.87
CA PHE A 85 -8.96 -6.98 4.52
C PHE A 85 -9.05 -6.78 3.00
N GLU A 86 -10.28 -6.62 2.50
CA GLU A 86 -10.56 -6.26 1.11
C GLU A 86 -10.18 -4.78 0.89
N PHE A 87 -9.42 -4.47 -0.16
CA PHE A 87 -8.90 -3.13 -0.49
C PHE A 87 -9.95 -1.99 -0.58
N SER A 88 -11.25 -2.29 -0.48
CA SER A 88 -12.32 -1.29 -0.44
C SER A 88 -12.27 -0.34 0.77
N ALA A 89 -11.43 -0.62 1.77
CA ALA A 89 -11.13 0.30 2.87
C ALA A 89 -9.79 1.06 2.71
N PHE A 90 -9.31 1.28 1.48
CA PHE A 90 -8.30 2.30 1.21
C PHE A 90 -8.94 3.69 1.32
N GLU A 91 -9.17 4.15 2.55
CA GLU A 91 -9.49 5.55 2.79
C GLU A 91 -8.20 6.35 2.56
N MET A 92 -8.12 7.10 1.44
CA MET A 92 -7.43 8.38 1.53
C MET A 92 -8.06 9.08 2.72
N GLY A 93 -7.30 9.37 3.78
CA GLY A 93 -7.87 9.98 4.97
C GLY A 93 -8.73 11.18 4.60
N GLU A 94 -9.82 11.41 5.33
CA GLU A 94 -10.72 12.55 5.10
C GLU A 94 -9.92 13.83 4.89
N ALA A 95 -10.25 14.62 3.86
CA ALA A 95 -9.46 15.79 3.46
C ALA A 95 -9.20 16.72 4.66
N GLY A 96 -10.25 16.94 5.47
CA GLY A 96 -10.14 17.74 6.69
C GLY A 96 -9.19 17.16 7.74
N ALA A 97 -9.13 15.83 7.87
CA ALA A 97 -8.20 15.17 8.80
C ALA A 97 -6.76 15.27 8.28
N LEU A 98 -6.54 15.03 6.98
CA LEU A 98 -5.23 15.17 6.35
C LEU A 98 -4.71 16.62 6.40
N LEU A 99 -5.58 17.60 6.15
CA LEU A 99 -5.22 19.02 6.22
C LEU A 99 -4.84 19.47 7.64
N LYS A 100 -5.44 18.85 8.66
CA LYS A 100 -5.11 19.11 10.07
C LYS A 100 -3.78 18.47 10.47
N GLU A 101 -3.51 17.26 10.00
CA GLU A 101 -2.28 16.50 10.33
C GLU A 101 -1.07 16.97 9.49
N PHE A 102 -1.30 17.39 8.25
CA PHE A 102 -0.26 17.78 7.29
C PHE A 102 -0.57 19.12 6.59
N PRO A 103 -0.67 20.24 7.33
CA PRO A 103 -1.02 21.55 6.76
C PRO A 103 -0.04 22.02 5.68
N GLN A 104 1.24 21.63 5.76
CA GLN A 104 2.26 21.93 4.75
C GLN A 104 2.02 21.23 3.41
N ALA A 105 1.18 20.19 3.38
CA ALA A 105 0.84 19.45 2.16
C ALA A 105 -0.54 19.85 1.61
N ALA A 106 -1.15 20.94 2.10
CA ALA A 106 -2.53 21.30 1.81
C ALA A 106 -2.86 21.42 0.31
N GLU A 107 -1.97 22.02 -0.48
CA GLU A 107 -2.14 22.12 -1.93
C GLU A 107 -2.24 20.74 -2.59
N TRP A 108 -1.38 19.81 -2.18
CA TRP A 108 -1.36 18.44 -2.69
C TRP A 108 -2.56 17.63 -2.23
N ILE A 109 -2.96 17.76 -0.97
CA ILE A 109 -4.15 17.10 -0.42
C ILE A 109 -5.39 17.54 -1.19
N MET A 110 -5.59 18.86 -1.36
CA MET A 110 -6.71 19.39 -2.14
C MET A 110 -6.69 18.92 -3.60
N ARG A 111 -5.50 18.86 -4.21
CA ARG A 111 -5.34 18.41 -5.60
C ARG A 111 -5.62 16.93 -5.80
N LEU A 112 -5.24 16.08 -4.85
CA LEU A 112 -5.47 14.63 -4.91
C LEU A 112 -6.93 14.25 -4.62
N MET A 113 -7.68 15.15 -3.97
CA MET A 113 -9.05 14.93 -3.54
C MET A 113 -10.08 15.71 -4.36
N ALA A 114 -9.65 16.39 -5.42
CA ALA A 114 -10.54 16.99 -6.42
C ALA A 114 -10.70 16.00 -7.59
N ASP A 115 -11.95 15.72 -7.96
CA ASP A 115 -12.36 14.75 -8.99
C ASP A 115 -11.71 15.00 -10.37
#